data_AF-A0A935W4F5-F1
#
_entry.id   AF-A0A935W4F5-F1
#
_cell.length_a   1.000
_cell.length_b   1.000
_cell.length_c   1.000
_cell.angle_alpha   90.00
_cell.angle_beta   90.00
_cell.angle_gamma   90.00
#
_symmetry.space_group_name_H-M   'P 1'
#
loop_
_entity.id
_entity.type
_entity.pdbx_description
1 polymer ?
#
loop_
_entity_poly.entity_id
_entity_poly.type
_entity_poly.pdbx_seq_one_letter_code
_entity_poly.pdbx_strand_id
1 'polypeptide(L)'
;MRVDGASFERLGHLVPLALPGGDRAANEPWRMAAAVLHRLGRNSEIAERFAAQQAARAVAQMLAGDIHCPPTTSMGRMFDAAAGLLGIKAVMAYEGQAAMAMVDVAGVGREISLALVDDVAVGDYVIVHVGYALTRLDPEEAGKTLALFAEMGEGSWSAANAAEP
;
A
#
# COMPACT_ATOMS: atom_id res chain seq x y z
N MET A 1 17.61 7.93 -2.76
CA MET A 1 18.71 7.84 -1.79
C MET A 1 20.00 7.74 -2.58
N ARG A 2 21.05 8.44 -2.17
CA ARG A 2 22.41 8.31 -2.73
C ARG A 2 23.23 7.51 -1.73
N VAL A 3 23.97 6.52 -2.19
CA VAL A 3 24.83 5.69 -1.35
C VAL A 3 26.26 5.87 -1.85
N ASP A 4 27.18 6.18 -0.96
CA ASP A 4 28.60 6.33 -1.24
C ASP A 4 29.41 5.60 -0.16
N GLY A 5 29.94 4.43 -0.50
CA GLY A 5 30.56 3.52 0.45
C GLY A 5 29.61 3.14 1.60
N ALA A 6 30.05 3.38 2.85
CA ALA A 6 29.24 3.18 4.05
C ALA A 6 28.33 4.38 4.40
N SER A 7 28.32 5.41 3.57
CA SER A 7 27.50 6.61 3.78
C SER A 7 26.24 6.57 2.92
N PHE A 8 25.15 7.11 3.46
CA PHE A 8 23.92 7.28 2.71
C PHE A 8 23.33 8.67 2.91
N GLU A 9 22.70 9.18 1.86
CA GLU A 9 22.04 10.47 1.84
C GLU A 9 20.62 10.33 1.29
N ARG A 10 19.64 10.86 2.04
CA ARG A 10 18.24 10.88 1.63
C ARG A 10 18.00 12.02 0.64
N LEU A 11 17.98 11.68 -0.65
CA LEU A 11 17.69 12.63 -1.73
C LEU A 11 16.23 13.14 -1.77
N GLY A 12 15.30 12.48 -1.09
CA GLY A 12 13.88 12.83 -1.09
C GLY A 12 13.03 11.90 -0.22
N HIS A 13 11.82 12.35 0.09
CA HIS A 13 10.79 11.60 0.79
C HIS A 13 9.40 12.05 0.34
N LEU A 14 8.40 11.19 0.51
CA LEU A 14 7.01 11.59 0.33
C LEU A 14 6.64 12.67 1.34
N VAL A 15 5.67 13.51 0.97
CA VAL A 15 5.14 14.52 1.87
C VAL A 15 4.64 13.86 3.16
N PRO A 16 5.07 14.31 4.36
CA PRO A 16 4.64 13.69 5.60
C PRO A 16 3.13 13.77 5.81
N LEU A 17 2.48 12.68 6.19
CA LEU A 17 1.07 12.65 6.60
C LEU A 17 0.96 12.29 8.08
N ALA A 18 -0.07 12.79 8.76
CA ALA A 18 -0.37 12.37 10.12
C ALA A 18 -0.90 10.93 10.15
N LEU A 19 -0.54 10.14 11.16
CA LEU A 19 -1.10 8.81 11.45
C LEU A 19 -2.10 8.89 12.63
N PRO A 20 -3.35 9.30 12.43
CA PRO A 20 -4.30 9.47 13.54
C PRO A 20 -4.67 8.14 14.18
N GLY A 21 -4.19 7.93 15.40
CA GLY A 21 -4.38 6.69 16.14
C GLY A 21 -3.23 5.67 15.95
N GLY A 22 -2.11 6.09 15.37
CA GLY A 22 -0.91 5.26 15.20
C GLY A 22 -1.20 4.01 14.38
N ASP A 23 -0.95 2.84 14.96
CA ASP A 23 -1.17 1.53 14.33
C ASP A 23 -2.63 1.31 13.90
N ARG A 24 -3.61 1.99 14.53
CA ARG A 24 -5.00 1.92 14.05
C ARG A 24 -5.19 2.55 12.67
N ALA A 25 -4.39 3.56 12.30
CA ALA A 25 -4.43 4.14 10.96
C ALA A 25 -4.00 3.12 9.89
N ALA A 26 -3.27 2.08 10.28
CA ALA A 26 -2.91 0.98 9.39
C ALA A 26 -4.09 0.05 9.06
N ASN A 27 -4.99 -0.12 10.02
CA ASN A 27 -6.12 -1.03 9.94
C ASN A 27 -7.40 -0.35 9.47
N GLU A 28 -7.38 0.97 9.35
CA GLU A 28 -8.55 1.76 9.03
C GLU A 28 -8.18 2.80 7.96
N PRO A 29 -8.16 2.42 6.66
CA PRO A 29 -7.70 3.28 5.56
C PRO A 29 -8.40 4.64 5.50
N TRP A 30 -9.66 4.71 5.95
CA TRP A 30 -10.41 5.96 6.10
C TRP A 30 -9.72 6.98 7.01
N ARG A 31 -8.91 6.53 7.99
CA ARG A 31 -8.10 7.40 8.86
C ARG A 31 -6.97 8.07 8.10
N MET A 32 -6.33 7.34 7.18
CA MET A 32 -5.32 7.92 6.29
C MET A 32 -5.97 8.91 5.31
N ALA A 33 -7.15 8.59 4.80
CA ALA A 33 -7.93 9.52 3.98
C ALA A 33 -8.32 10.79 4.77
N ALA A 34 -8.69 10.65 6.05
CA ALA A 34 -8.95 11.77 6.95
C ALA A 34 -7.70 12.63 7.18
N ALA A 35 -6.51 12.01 7.31
CA ALA A 35 -5.24 12.75 7.43
C ALA A 35 -4.93 13.58 6.18
N VAL A 36 -5.26 13.08 4.98
CA VAL A 36 -5.15 13.85 3.72
C VAL A 36 -6.13 15.02 3.72
N LEU A 37 -7.40 14.80 4.08
CA LEU A 37 -8.39 15.89 4.18
C LEU A 37 -7.94 16.98 5.16
N HIS A 38 -7.43 16.58 6.33
CA HIS A 38 -6.89 17.52 7.30
C HIS A 38 -5.72 18.34 6.74
N ARG A 39 -4.74 17.68 6.10
CA ARG A 39 -3.60 18.37 5.48
C ARG A 39 -3.99 19.34 4.37
N LEU A 40 -5.12 19.08 3.69
CA LEU A 40 -5.70 19.98 2.70
C LEU A 40 -6.55 21.12 3.32
N GLY A 41 -6.62 21.24 4.64
CA GLY A 41 -7.46 22.23 5.34
C GLY A 41 -8.95 21.89 5.37
N ARG A 42 -9.31 20.66 4.99
CA ARG A 42 -10.70 20.18 4.81
C ARG A 42 -11.18 19.32 6.00
N ASN A 43 -10.71 19.66 7.21
CA ASN A 43 -10.99 18.87 8.42
C ASN A 43 -12.49 18.75 8.75
N SER A 44 -13.28 19.77 8.38
CA SER A 44 -14.74 19.79 8.56
C SER A 44 -15.46 18.69 7.78
N GLU A 45 -14.90 18.25 6.65
CA GLU A 45 -15.53 17.23 5.79
C GLU A 45 -15.35 15.81 6.31
N ILE A 46 -14.41 15.57 7.24
CA ILE A 46 -14.08 14.24 7.74
C ILE A 46 -15.31 13.56 8.36
N ALA A 47 -16.06 14.30 9.18
CA ALA A 47 -17.23 13.77 9.88
C ALA A 47 -18.39 13.43 8.94
N GLU A 48 -18.51 14.16 7.82
CA GLU A 48 -19.56 13.93 6.82
C GLU A 48 -19.17 12.78 5.87
N ARG A 49 -17.95 12.83 5.32
CA ARG A 49 -17.45 11.82 4.36
C ARG A 49 -17.32 10.44 4.97
N PHE A 50 -16.96 10.36 6.25
CA PHE A 50 -16.83 9.11 6.98
C PHE A 50 -17.93 8.96 8.04
N ALA A 51 -19.14 9.47 7.80
CA ALA A 51 -20.26 9.42 8.75
C ALA A 51 -20.64 7.99 9.20
N ALA A 52 -20.34 6.99 8.38
CA ALA A 52 -20.50 5.57 8.73
C ALA A 52 -19.55 5.10 9.85
N GLN A 53 -18.45 5.83 10.08
CA GLN A 53 -17.44 5.49 11.07
C GLN A 53 -17.70 6.24 12.38
N GLN A 54 -17.98 5.51 13.46
CA GLN A 54 -18.28 6.08 14.77
C GLN A 54 -17.14 6.96 15.29
N ALA A 55 -15.90 6.65 14.90
CA ALA A 55 -14.70 7.39 15.30
C ALA A 55 -14.41 8.64 14.47
N ALA A 56 -15.17 8.96 13.40
CA ALA A 56 -14.83 10.04 12.47
C ALA A 56 -14.66 11.42 13.14
N ARG A 57 -15.58 11.78 14.04
CA ARG A 57 -15.50 13.04 14.80
C ARG A 57 -14.29 13.07 15.74
N ALA A 58 -14.00 11.95 16.40
CA ALA A 58 -12.85 11.84 17.29
C ALA A 58 -11.52 11.96 16.51
N VAL A 59 -11.42 11.35 15.33
CA VAL A 59 -10.24 11.46 14.46
C VAL A 59 -10.07 12.89 13.93
N ALA A 60 -11.16 13.58 13.55
CA ALA A 60 -11.09 14.98 13.13
C ALA A 60 -10.58 15.90 14.25
N GLN A 61 -10.95 15.64 15.51
CA GLN A 61 -10.44 16.37 16.68
C GLN A 61 -8.98 16.03 16.97
N MET A 62 -8.62 14.76 16.86
CA MET A 62 -7.27 14.25 17.05
C MET A 62 -6.26 14.88 16.08
N LEU A 63 -6.64 14.97 14.80
CA LEU A 63 -5.86 15.64 13.76
C LEU A 63 -5.77 17.15 14.01
N ALA A 64 -6.87 17.81 14.40
CA ALA A 64 -6.88 19.24 14.70
C ALA A 64 -6.01 19.62 15.91
N GLY A 65 -5.89 18.74 16.91
CA GLY A 65 -5.08 18.95 18.10
C GLY A 65 -3.66 18.37 18.03
N ASP A 66 -3.28 17.72 16.93
CA ASP A 66 -2.02 16.96 16.78
C ASP A 66 -1.76 15.95 17.91
N ILE A 67 -2.82 15.29 18.38
CA ILE A 67 -2.76 14.34 19.49
C ILE A 67 -2.59 12.94 18.93
N HIS A 68 -1.57 12.17 19.31
CA HIS A 68 -1.41 10.77 18.88
C HIS A 68 -1.39 10.59 17.33
N CYS A 69 -0.75 11.54 16.65
CA CYS A 69 -0.67 11.66 15.19
C CYS A 69 0.79 11.68 14.69
N PRO A 70 1.62 10.64 14.94
CA PRO A 70 3.02 10.67 14.49
C PRO A 70 3.10 10.83 12.96
N PRO A 71 4.11 11.54 12.42
CA PRO A 71 4.24 11.73 10.99
C PRO A 71 4.71 10.44 10.29
N THR A 72 4.18 10.19 9.09
CA THR A 72 4.63 9.09 8.21
C THR A 72 4.97 9.60 6.82
N THR A 73 5.99 8.99 6.21
CA THR A 73 6.34 9.18 4.80
C THR A 73 6.23 7.85 4.03
N SER A 74 5.52 6.88 4.61
CA SER A 74 5.32 5.55 4.04
C SER A 74 4.45 5.61 2.80
N MET A 75 4.92 4.99 1.72
CA MET A 75 4.16 4.83 0.48
C MET A 75 2.89 4.01 0.72
N GLY A 76 2.95 2.93 1.50
CA GLY A 76 1.78 2.11 1.82
C GLY A 76 0.65 2.92 2.47
N ARG A 77 0.99 3.83 3.40
CA ARG A 77 0.00 4.70 4.06
C ARG A 77 -0.59 5.76 3.13
N MET A 78 0.19 6.20 2.14
CA MET A 78 -0.32 7.06 1.07
C MET A 78 -1.30 6.31 0.15
N PHE A 79 -1.05 5.03 -0.13
CA PHE A 79 -1.99 4.16 -0.85
C PHE A 79 -3.26 3.90 -0.04
N ASP A 80 -3.17 3.66 1.27
CA ASP A 80 -4.35 3.51 2.15
C ASP A 80 -5.23 4.78 2.12
N ALA A 81 -4.60 5.95 2.14
CA ALA A 81 -5.29 7.23 1.98
C ALA A 81 -6.06 7.30 0.66
N ALA A 82 -5.44 6.88 -0.44
CA ALA A 82 -6.10 6.83 -1.74
C ALA A 82 -7.28 5.84 -1.74
N ALA A 83 -7.10 4.63 -1.20
CA ALA A 83 -8.15 3.63 -1.10
C ALA A 83 -9.34 4.11 -0.25
N GLY A 84 -9.06 4.79 0.87
CA GLY A 84 -10.09 5.39 1.74
C GLY A 84 -10.84 6.56 1.08
N LEU A 85 -10.15 7.40 0.29
CA LEU A 85 -10.78 8.50 -0.45
C LEU A 85 -11.64 8.01 -1.61
N LEU A 86 -11.23 6.93 -2.27
CA LEU A 86 -11.94 6.30 -3.38
C LEU A 86 -13.10 5.40 -2.92
N GLY A 87 -13.23 5.16 -1.61
CA GLY A 87 -14.30 4.33 -1.04
C GLY A 87 -14.14 2.84 -1.34
N ILE A 88 -12.95 2.39 -1.73
CA ILE A 88 -12.67 1.00 -2.13
C ILE A 88 -12.73 0.07 -0.90
N LYS A 89 -12.27 0.51 0.28
CA LYS A 89 -12.37 -0.27 1.53
C LYS A 89 -12.27 0.62 2.77
N ALA A 90 -13.30 0.58 3.63
CA ALA A 90 -13.39 1.47 4.79
C ALA A 90 -12.79 0.88 6.09
N VAL A 91 -12.68 -0.43 6.27
CA VAL A 91 -12.11 -1.06 7.49
C VAL A 91 -11.32 -2.30 7.09
N MET A 92 -10.13 -2.49 7.66
CA MET A 92 -9.23 -3.64 7.43
C MET A 92 -9.18 -4.47 8.71
N ALA A 93 -9.32 -5.79 8.58
CA ALA A 93 -9.38 -6.68 9.74
C ALA A 93 -8.00 -6.92 10.40
N TYR A 94 -6.89 -6.60 9.74
CA TYR A 94 -5.52 -6.77 10.26
C TYR A 94 -4.51 -5.87 9.53
N GLU A 95 -3.35 -5.63 10.15
CA GLU A 95 -2.26 -4.83 9.55
C GLU A 95 -1.82 -5.50 8.24
N GLY A 96 -1.95 -4.76 7.12
CA GLY A 96 -1.53 -5.25 5.81
C GLY A 96 -2.59 -6.04 5.03
N GLN A 97 -3.87 -6.07 5.41
CA GLN A 97 -4.88 -6.77 4.58
C GLN A 97 -5.34 -6.01 3.32
N ALA A 98 -4.40 -5.39 2.64
CA ALA A 98 -4.42 -5.46 1.20
C ALA A 98 -4.00 -6.88 0.87
N ALA A 99 -4.94 -7.84 0.91
CA ALA A 99 -4.69 -9.28 1.11
C ALA A 99 -3.27 -9.68 0.69
N MET A 100 -2.35 -9.85 1.66
CA MET A 100 -0.97 -10.14 1.28
C MET A 100 -0.94 -11.54 0.69
N ALA A 101 -0.47 -11.66 -0.54
CA ALA A 101 -0.36 -12.92 -1.25
C ALA A 101 1.12 -13.24 -1.47
N MET A 102 1.48 -14.49 -1.24
CA MET A 102 2.75 -15.02 -1.71
C MET A 102 2.58 -15.32 -3.19
N VAL A 103 3.32 -14.59 -4.03
CA VAL A 103 3.36 -14.83 -5.48
C VAL A 103 4.71 -15.39 -5.87
N ASP A 104 4.70 -16.32 -6.80
CA ASP A 104 5.91 -16.80 -7.45
C ASP A 104 6.23 -15.86 -8.62
N VAL A 105 7.41 -15.23 -8.57
CA VAL A 105 7.98 -14.47 -9.68
C VAL A 105 9.26 -15.17 -10.12
N ALA A 106 9.16 -15.95 -11.20
CA ALA A 106 10.30 -16.66 -11.80
C ALA A 106 11.07 -17.59 -10.84
N GLY A 107 10.35 -18.33 -10.00
CA GLY A 107 10.89 -19.25 -9.00
C GLY A 107 11.18 -18.62 -7.64
N VAL A 108 10.91 -17.33 -7.47
CA VAL A 108 11.14 -16.60 -6.22
C VAL A 108 9.80 -16.21 -5.60
N GLY A 109 9.52 -16.75 -4.42
CA GLY A 109 8.38 -16.34 -3.60
C GLY A 109 8.56 -14.90 -3.11
N ARG A 110 7.61 -14.03 -3.45
CA ARG A 110 7.54 -12.65 -2.95
C ARG A 110 6.19 -12.38 -2.31
N GLU A 111 6.23 -11.71 -1.17
CA GLU A 111 5.02 -11.22 -0.52
C GLU A 111 4.59 -9.90 -1.17
N ILE A 112 3.36 -9.85 -1.66
CA ILE A 112 2.79 -8.68 -2.34
C ILE A 112 1.43 -8.31 -1.78
N SER A 113 1.08 -7.05 -1.95
CA SER A 113 -0.17 -6.45 -1.51
C SER A 113 -1.24 -6.58 -2.59
N LEU A 114 -2.38 -7.19 -2.28
CA LEU A 114 -3.56 -7.25 -3.16
C LEU A 114 -4.50 -6.03 -2.95
N ALA A 115 -3.98 -4.87 -2.56
CA ALA A 115 -4.79 -3.70 -2.19
C ALA A 115 -5.70 -3.21 -3.33
N LEU A 116 -5.27 -3.49 -4.56
CA LEU A 116 -5.80 -2.92 -5.79
C LEU A 116 -6.57 -3.94 -6.63
N VAL A 117 -6.66 -5.20 -6.19
CA VAL A 117 -7.27 -6.29 -6.95
C VAL A 117 -8.15 -7.13 -6.02
N ASP A 118 -9.42 -7.23 -6.36
CA ASP A 118 -10.41 -8.05 -5.65
C ASP A 118 -10.48 -9.47 -6.22
N ASP A 119 -11.10 -10.39 -5.47
CA ASP A 119 -11.44 -11.76 -5.91
C ASP A 119 -10.27 -12.59 -6.48
N VAL A 120 -9.07 -12.43 -5.91
CA VAL A 120 -7.88 -13.24 -6.25
C VAL A 120 -7.85 -14.50 -5.39
N ALA A 121 -7.78 -15.67 -6.03
CA ALA A 121 -7.65 -16.97 -5.39
C ALA A 121 -6.25 -17.58 -5.61
N VAL A 122 -5.89 -18.57 -4.78
CA VAL A 122 -4.66 -19.35 -4.99
C VAL A 122 -4.75 -20.07 -6.35
N GLY A 123 -3.77 -19.84 -7.21
CA GLY A 123 -3.74 -20.35 -8.58
C GLY A 123 -4.06 -19.28 -9.65
N ASP A 124 -4.52 -18.09 -9.25
CA ASP A 124 -4.67 -16.97 -10.17
C ASP A 124 -3.33 -16.32 -10.50
N TYR A 125 -3.20 -15.83 -11.73
CA TYR A 125 -2.05 -15.05 -12.16
C TYR A 125 -2.35 -13.56 -11.98
N VAL A 126 -1.36 -12.79 -11.52
CA VAL A 126 -1.51 -11.34 -11.31
C VAL A 126 -0.31 -10.59 -11.88
N ILE A 127 -0.56 -9.38 -12.38
CA ILE A 127 0.52 -8.47 -12.77
C ILE A 127 1.02 -7.77 -11.52
N VAL A 128 2.30 -7.96 -11.23
CA VAL A 128 2.95 -7.40 -10.05
C VAL A 128 3.74 -6.15 -10.42
N HIS A 129 3.54 -5.07 -9.69
CA HIS A 129 4.32 -3.85 -9.83
C HIS A 129 4.68 -3.28 -8.46
N VAL A 130 5.97 -3.19 -8.15
CA VAL A 130 6.52 -2.58 -6.92
C VAL A 130 5.86 -3.14 -5.64
N GLY A 131 5.63 -4.45 -5.61
CA GLY A 131 5.06 -5.14 -4.44
C GLY A 131 3.53 -5.09 -4.35
N TYR A 132 2.83 -4.66 -5.39
CA TYR A 132 1.38 -4.68 -5.47
C TYR A 132 0.90 -5.50 -6.67
N ALA A 133 -0.20 -6.23 -6.51
CA ALA A 133 -0.95 -6.70 -7.67
C ALA A 133 -1.71 -5.52 -8.27
N LEU A 134 -1.65 -5.37 -9.60
CA LEU A 134 -2.36 -4.33 -10.34
C LEU A 134 -3.65 -4.86 -10.97
N THR A 135 -3.61 -6.09 -11.49
CA THR A 135 -4.76 -6.74 -12.12
C THR A 135 -4.56 -8.25 -12.17
N ARG A 136 -5.66 -9.00 -12.25
CA ARG A 136 -5.65 -10.43 -12.53
C ARG A 136 -5.42 -10.67 -14.02
N LEU A 137 -4.64 -11.69 -14.32
CA LEU A 137 -4.36 -12.17 -15.67
C LEU A 137 -5.08 -13.49 -15.90
N ASP A 138 -5.62 -13.67 -17.10
CA ASP A 138 -6.22 -14.95 -17.50
C ASP A 138 -5.16 -16.06 -17.50
N PRO A 139 -5.44 -17.25 -16.95
CA PRO A 139 -4.48 -18.36 -16.92
C PRO A 139 -3.93 -18.78 -18.30
N GLU A 140 -4.74 -18.68 -19.36
CA GLU A 140 -4.31 -19.03 -20.72
C GLU A 140 -3.30 -18.00 -21.26
N GLU A 141 -3.57 -16.71 -21.02
CA GLU A 141 -2.70 -15.60 -21.42
C GLU A 141 -1.42 -15.55 -20.58
N ALA A 142 -1.52 -15.87 -19.28
CA ALA A 142 -0.36 -16.03 -18.41
C ALA A 142 0.55 -17.15 -18.91
N GLY A 143 -0.02 -18.31 -19.29
CA GLY A 143 0.73 -19.44 -19.83
C GLY A 143 1.48 -19.11 -21.11
N LYS A 144 0.82 -18.45 -22.08
CA LYS A 144 1.46 -17.97 -23.32
C LYS A 144 2.60 -17.00 -23.04
N THR A 145 2.36 -16.05 -22.14
CA THR A 145 3.34 -15.03 -21.75
C THR A 145 4.56 -15.66 -21.06
N LEU A 146 4.35 -16.59 -20.13
CA LEU A 146 5.42 -17.31 -19.44
C LEU A 146 6.22 -18.21 -20.40
N ALA A 147 5.56 -18.85 -21.36
CA ALA A 147 6.23 -19.63 -22.40
C ALA A 147 7.15 -18.75 -23.27
N LEU A 148 6.67 -17.58 -23.69
CA LEU A 148 7.49 -16.60 -24.42
C LEU A 148 8.69 -16.12 -23.60
N PHE A 149 8.51 -15.89 -22.29
CA PHE A 149 9.61 -15.53 -21.39
C PHE A 149 10.62 -16.67 -21.19
N ALA A 150 10.17 -17.92 -21.13
CA ALA A 150 11.04 -19.08 -21.06
C ALA A 150 11.85 -19.29 -22.37
N GLU A 151 11.23 -19.02 -23.53
CA GLU A 151 11.89 -19.07 -24.84
C GLU A 151 12.94 -17.97 -25.04
N MET A 152 12.77 -16.80 -24.40
CA MET A 152 13.76 -15.71 -24.47
C MET A 152 15.03 -15.95 -23.63
N GLY A 153 15.04 -16.97 -22.76
CA GLY A 153 16.21 -17.37 -21.99
C GLY A 153 16.49 -16.50 -20.76
N GLU A 154 16.91 -17.17 -19.68
CA GLU A 154 17.38 -16.63 -18.40
C GLU A 154 18.42 -15.51 -18.59
N GLY A 155 17.97 -14.26 -18.68
CA GLY A 155 18.82 -13.12 -19.00
C GLY A 155 18.34 -11.85 -18.31
N SER A 156 19.00 -11.52 -17.19
CA SER A 156 18.89 -10.29 -16.40
C SER A 156 17.54 -10.01 -15.72
N TRP A 157 17.21 -10.79 -14.70
CA TRP A 157 16.43 -10.26 -13.58
C TRP A 157 17.24 -10.43 -12.29
N SER A 158 18.16 -9.50 -12.04
CA SER A 158 18.75 -9.35 -10.71
C SER A 158 17.69 -8.72 -9.81
N ALA A 159 17.11 -9.54 -8.95
CA ALA A 159 16.36 -9.09 -7.79
C ALA A 159 17.32 -8.30 -6.89
N ALA A 160 17.43 -6.99 -7.12
CA ALA A 160 18.11 -6.12 -6.19
C ALA A 160 17.37 -6.21 -4.85
N ASN A 161 18.11 -6.75 -3.87
CA ASN A 161 17.83 -6.86 -2.44
C ASN A 161 16.95 -8.04 -2.02
N ALA A 162 17.52 -9.25 -2.13
CA ALA A 162 17.42 -10.22 -1.05
C ALA A 162 18.49 -9.87 0.01
N ALA A 163 18.09 -9.87 1.26
CA ALA A 163 18.88 -9.50 2.42
C ALA A 163 20.11 -10.39 2.60
N GLU A 164 21.22 -9.79 3.05
CA GLU A 164 22.26 -10.50 3.81
C GLU A 164 22.93 -9.54 4.82
N PRO A 165 23.52 -10.06 5.90
CA PRO A 165 23.26 -11.33 6.59
C PRO A 165 22.69 -11.16 8.02
#